data_AF-A0A849RQB0-F1
#
_entry.id   AF-A0A849RQB0-F1
#
_cell.length_a   1.000
_cell.length_b   1.000
_cell.length_c   1.000
_cell.angle_alpha   90.00
_cell.angle_beta   90.00
_cell.angle_gamma   90.00
#
_symmetry.space_group_name_H-M   'P 1'
#
loop_
_entity.id
_entity.type
_entity.pdbx_description
1 polymer ?
#
loop_
_entity_poly.entity_id
_entity_poly.type
_entity_poly.pdbx_seq_one_letter_code
_entity_poly.pdbx_strand_id
1 'polypeptide(L)'
;MPYMRTWRWKVAAVALFEVDPNLRWVVEVLGDLDQELYELDQTHKELLRKGPDATLSDFLGVGPATANSYFWVLGAYEAIRTIHKRFTQMGSNATNRQRAAAAVKHQFERVRVPLAKLEPARRHDSTDYSFPRPGIEDGRGIAWEVAPGVALSRSQLSDEFLAFLEGLKFGTISG
;
A
#
# COMPACT_ATOMS: atom_id res chain seq x y z
N MET A 1 -15.03 3.57 13.84
CA MET A 1 -14.16 4.32 14.76
C MET A 1 -12.81 4.54 14.08
N PRO A 2 -12.38 5.79 13.90
CA PRO A 2 -11.14 6.13 13.17
C PRO A 2 -9.88 5.46 13.76
N TYR A 3 -9.84 5.19 15.07
CA TYR A 3 -8.69 4.54 15.71
C TYR A 3 -8.47 3.06 15.34
N MET A 4 -9.43 2.41 14.66
CA MET A 4 -9.35 0.96 14.44
C MET A 4 -8.24 0.57 13.44
N ARG A 5 -7.97 1.38 12.41
CA ARG A 5 -6.95 1.04 11.39
C ARG A 5 -5.54 1.22 11.93
N THR A 6 -5.26 2.38 12.52
CA THR A 6 -3.99 2.66 13.21
C THR A 6 -3.68 1.63 14.28
N TRP A 7 -4.67 1.24 15.08
CA TRP A 7 -4.50 0.21 16.11
C TRP A 7 -4.10 -1.13 15.50
N ARG A 8 -4.76 -1.56 14.41
CA ARG A 8 -4.40 -2.79 13.69
C ARG A 8 -2.96 -2.77 13.22
N TRP A 9 -2.50 -1.66 12.62
CA TRP A 9 -1.09 -1.50 12.22
C TRP A 9 -0.14 -1.64 13.40
N LYS A 10 -0.41 -0.95 14.52
CA LYS A 10 0.45 -1.00 15.72
C LYS A 10 0.52 -2.40 16.33
N VAL A 11 -0.61 -3.11 16.40
CA VAL A 11 -0.66 -4.49 16.88
C VAL A 11 0.09 -5.44 15.94
N ALA A 12 -0.13 -5.32 14.63
CA ALA A 12 0.49 -6.18 13.63
C ALA A 12 2.00 -5.94 13.51
N ALA A 13 2.46 -4.70 13.66
CA ALA A 13 3.88 -4.32 13.60
C ALA A 13 4.73 -4.99 14.70
N VAL A 14 4.13 -5.46 15.79
CA VAL A 14 4.84 -6.25 16.82
C VAL A 14 5.48 -7.51 16.24
N ALA A 15 4.92 -8.10 15.18
CA ALA A 15 5.51 -9.26 14.52
C ALA A 15 6.91 -8.98 13.91
N LEU A 16 7.23 -7.70 13.67
CA LEU A 16 8.51 -7.30 13.08
C LEU A 16 9.68 -7.35 14.05
N PHE A 17 9.45 -7.52 15.36
CA PHE A 17 10.55 -7.70 16.31
C PHE A 17 11.44 -8.90 15.96
N GLU A 18 10.85 -9.97 15.44
CA GLU A 18 11.58 -11.18 15.02
C GLU A 18 12.17 -11.06 13.60
N VAL A 19 11.85 -9.98 12.87
CA VAL A 19 12.24 -9.78 11.47
C VAL A 19 13.31 -8.70 11.36
N ASP A 20 12.99 -7.49 11.82
CA ASP A 20 13.87 -6.33 11.89
C ASP A 20 13.25 -5.30 12.86
N PRO A 21 13.77 -5.14 14.09
CA PRO A 21 13.22 -4.23 15.08
C PRO A 21 13.13 -2.77 14.61
N ASN A 22 14.02 -2.34 13.70
CA ASN A 22 14.01 -0.97 13.19
C ASN A 22 12.84 -0.73 12.22
N LEU A 23 12.35 -1.77 11.54
CA LEU A 23 11.20 -1.66 10.64
C LEU A 23 9.89 -1.45 11.39
N ARG A 24 9.81 -1.85 12.66
CA ARG A 24 8.59 -1.68 13.47
C ARG A 24 8.15 -0.22 13.48
N TRP A 25 9.06 0.69 13.85
CA TRP A 25 8.74 2.12 13.92
C TRP A 25 8.30 2.67 12.56
N VAL A 26 8.98 2.28 11.48
CA VAL A 26 8.61 2.69 10.11
C VAL A 26 7.19 2.26 9.77
N VAL A 27 6.83 1.02 10.09
CA VAL A 27 5.50 0.47 9.81
C VAL A 27 4.41 1.10 10.69
N GLU A 28 4.72 1.43 11.94
CA GLU A 28 3.78 2.17 12.79
C GLU A 28 3.48 3.57 12.23
N VAL A 29 4.51 4.30 11.78
CA VAL A 29 4.35 5.61 11.12
C VAL A 29 3.57 5.50 9.81
N LEU A 30 3.83 4.47 9.01
CA LEU A 30 3.03 4.18 7.80
C LEU A 30 1.57 3.89 8.14
N GLY A 31 1.28 3.26 9.28
CA GLY A 31 -0.07 3.00 9.76
C GLY A 31 -0.81 4.26 10.23
N ASP A 32 -0.11 5.24 10.80
CA ASP A 32 -0.69 6.54 11.13
C ASP A 32 -1.03 7.31 9.84
N LEU A 33 -0.10 7.39 8.89
CA LEU A 33 -0.32 8.03 7.58
C LEU A 33 -1.43 7.33 6.76
N ASP A 34 -1.51 6.00 6.84
CA ASP A 34 -2.55 5.21 6.20
C ASP A 34 -3.96 5.57 6.71
N GLN A 35 -4.12 5.85 8.00
CA GLN A 35 -5.39 6.29 8.57
C GLN A 35 -5.78 7.66 8.04
N GLU A 36 -4.85 8.62 8.00
CA GLU A 36 -5.10 9.96 7.46
C GLU A 36 -5.50 9.89 5.99
N LEU A 37 -4.78 9.11 5.18
CA LEU A 37 -5.09 8.90 3.77
C LEU A 37 -6.42 8.17 3.58
N TYR A 38 -6.77 7.23 4.45
CA TYR A 38 -8.06 6.52 4.40
C TYR A 38 -9.25 7.45 4.68
N GLU A 39 -9.09 8.43 5.57
CA GLU A 39 -10.11 9.45 5.82
C GLU A 39 -10.27 10.39 4.63
N LEU A 40 -9.15 10.85 4.06
CA LEU A 40 -9.14 11.63 2.83
C LEU A 40 -9.79 10.87 1.66
N ASP A 41 -9.53 9.57 1.55
CA ASP A 41 -10.16 8.69 0.57
C ASP A 41 -11.69 8.70 0.72
N GLN A 42 -12.24 8.76 1.94
CA GLN A 42 -13.70 8.84 2.10
C GLN A 42 -14.25 10.17 1.57
N THR A 43 -13.58 11.28 1.87
CA THR A 43 -13.96 12.61 1.35
C THR A 43 -13.89 12.66 -0.17
N HIS A 44 -12.83 12.10 -0.77
CA HIS A 44 -12.68 12.09 -2.23
C HIS A 44 -13.70 11.20 -2.95
N LYS A 45 -14.18 10.12 -2.32
CA LYS A 45 -15.27 9.30 -2.87
C LYS A 45 -16.57 10.09 -2.98
N GLU A 46 -16.84 11.00 -2.05
CA GLU A 46 -18.02 11.86 -2.13
C GLU A 46 -17.95 12.83 -3.32
N LEU A 47 -16.76 13.18 -3.79
CA LEU A 47 -16.59 14.02 -4.99
C LEU A 47 -17.10 13.32 -6.25
N LEU A 48 -16.84 12.02 -6.38
CA LEU A 48 -17.38 11.23 -7.50
C LEU A 48 -18.91 11.23 -7.51
N ARG A 49 -19.55 11.31 -6.33
CA ARG A 49 -21.01 11.41 -6.20
C ARG A 49 -21.57 12.78 -6.55
N LYS A 50 -20.81 13.86 -6.32
CA LYS A 50 -21.21 15.23 -6.70
C LYS A 50 -21.24 15.42 -8.21
N GLY A 51 -20.42 14.68 -8.96
CA GLY A 51 -20.41 14.72 -10.43
C GLY A 51 -20.27 16.15 -10.96
N PRO A 52 -21.22 16.65 -11.79
CA PRO A 52 -21.14 18.00 -12.35
C PRO A 52 -21.28 19.12 -11.30
N ASP A 53 -21.79 18.83 -10.11
CA ASP A 53 -21.98 19.82 -9.03
C ASP A 53 -20.70 20.03 -8.19
N ALA A 54 -19.62 19.31 -8.49
CA ALA A 54 -18.34 19.47 -7.81
C ALA A 54 -17.68 20.83 -8.15
N THR A 55 -17.21 21.53 -7.13
CA THR A 55 -16.54 22.83 -7.25
C THR A 55 -15.02 22.69 -7.36
N LEU A 56 -14.32 23.73 -7.81
CA LEU A 56 -12.84 23.71 -7.78
C LEU A 56 -12.29 23.47 -6.37
N SER A 57 -12.97 24.00 -5.34
CA SER A 57 -12.59 23.80 -3.93
C SER A 57 -12.65 22.32 -3.52
N ASP A 58 -13.57 21.55 -4.10
CA ASP A 58 -13.69 20.12 -3.86
C ASP A 58 -12.45 19.35 -4.36
N PHE A 59 -11.78 19.85 -5.41
CA PHE A 59 -10.59 19.19 -5.99
C PHE A 59 -9.25 19.62 -5.38
N LEU A 60 -9.21 20.70 -4.58
CA LEU A 60 -7.95 21.25 -4.03
C LEU A 60 -7.18 20.22 -3.16
N GLY A 61 -7.87 19.28 -2.53
CA GLY A 61 -7.27 18.22 -1.70
C GLY A 61 -6.75 17.00 -2.46
N VAL A 62 -7.19 16.80 -3.71
CA VAL A 62 -6.91 15.56 -4.47
C VAL A 62 -5.44 15.47 -4.85
N GLY A 63 -4.84 16.58 -5.30
CA GLY A 63 -3.41 16.62 -5.68
C GLY A 63 -2.47 16.26 -4.53
N PRO A 64 -2.55 16.95 -3.38
CA PRO A 64 -1.78 16.61 -2.18
C PRO A 64 -2.01 15.18 -1.68
N ALA A 65 -3.26 14.72 -1.66
CA ALA A 65 -3.57 13.35 -1.24
C ALA A 65 -3.00 12.30 -2.20
N THR A 66 -2.99 12.59 -3.50
CA THR A 66 -2.34 11.74 -4.50
C THR A 66 -0.83 11.65 -4.26
N ALA A 67 -0.18 12.78 -4.01
CA ALA A 67 1.25 12.83 -3.70
C ALA A 67 1.59 12.06 -2.42
N ASN A 68 0.83 12.27 -1.35
CA ASN A 68 1.00 11.55 -0.09
C ASN A 68 0.73 10.05 -0.24
N SER A 69 -0.23 9.66 -1.09
CA SER A 69 -0.48 8.26 -1.43
C SER A 69 0.72 7.63 -2.13
N TYR A 70 1.40 8.36 -3.01
CA TYR A 70 2.64 7.89 -3.63
C TYR A 70 3.79 7.74 -2.63
N PHE A 71 3.97 8.69 -1.70
CA PHE A 71 4.97 8.56 -0.64
C PHE A 71 4.69 7.39 0.29
N TRP A 72 3.41 7.15 0.60
CA TRP A 72 3.00 5.99 1.37
C TRP A 72 3.33 4.69 0.63
N VAL A 73 2.96 4.58 -0.66
CA VAL A 73 3.28 3.40 -1.49
C VAL A 73 4.78 3.15 -1.57
N LEU A 74 5.59 4.21 -1.72
CA LEU A 74 7.05 4.12 -1.69
C LEU A 74 7.57 3.54 -0.35
N GLY A 75 7.13 4.10 0.77
CA GLY A 75 7.56 3.65 2.09
C GLY A 75 7.12 2.22 2.39
N ALA A 76 5.86 1.88 2.08
CA ALA A 76 5.31 0.55 2.24
C ALA A 76 6.02 -0.49 1.37
N TYR A 77 6.32 -0.15 0.11
CA TYR A 77 7.09 -1.01 -0.79
C TYR A 77 8.49 -1.31 -0.22
N GLU A 78 9.21 -0.29 0.25
CA GLU A 78 10.54 -0.48 0.82
C GLU A 78 10.51 -1.30 2.12
N ALA A 79 9.47 -1.13 2.95
CA ALA A 79 9.25 -1.96 4.13
C ALA A 79 9.04 -3.44 3.75
N ILE A 80 8.10 -3.76 2.86
CA ILE A 80 7.83 -5.15 2.45
C ILE A 80 9.00 -5.77 1.68
N ARG A 81 9.74 -4.99 0.88
CA ARG A 81 10.97 -5.42 0.21
C ARG A 81 12.03 -5.82 1.23
N THR A 82 12.18 -5.04 2.30
CA THR A 82 13.13 -5.31 3.37
C THR A 82 12.71 -6.55 4.16
N ILE A 83 11.43 -6.69 4.52
CA ILE A 83 10.88 -7.89 5.17
C ILE A 83 11.15 -9.15 4.33
N HIS A 84 10.83 -9.10 3.03
CA HIS A 84 11.10 -10.20 2.11
C HIS A 84 12.60 -10.57 2.07
N LYS A 85 13.49 -9.57 2.05
CA LYS A 85 14.94 -9.80 2.11
C LYS A 85 15.36 -10.49 3.41
N ARG A 86 14.82 -10.08 4.56
CA ARG A 86 15.10 -10.70 5.86
C ARG A 86 14.64 -12.16 5.89
N PHE A 87 13.43 -12.47 5.42
CA PHE A 87 12.98 -13.87 5.35
C PHE A 87 13.83 -14.72 4.40
N THR A 88 14.29 -14.15 3.28
CA THR A 88 15.22 -14.86 2.39
C THR A 88 16.52 -15.23 3.11
N GLN A 89 17.03 -14.36 3.97
CA GLN A 89 18.24 -14.59 4.76
C GLN A 89 18.05 -15.62 5.89
N MET A 90 16.82 -15.85 6.35
CA MET A 90 16.48 -16.85 7.37
C MET A 90 16.41 -18.29 6.81
N GLY A 91 16.43 -18.47 5.49
CA GLY A 91 16.45 -19.78 4.85
C GLY A 91 15.13 -20.55 4.99
N SER A 92 15.22 -21.89 5.07
CA SER A 92 14.07 -22.80 4.99
C SER A 92 13.01 -22.55 6.06
N ASN A 93 13.41 -22.06 7.25
CA ASN A 93 12.52 -21.77 8.39
C ASN A 93 11.59 -20.57 8.17
N ALA A 94 11.71 -19.87 7.04
CA ALA A 94 10.87 -18.74 6.68
C ALA A 94 10.23 -18.88 5.30
N THR A 95 10.23 -20.06 4.68
CA THR A 95 9.78 -20.26 3.30
C THR A 95 8.36 -19.74 3.05
N ASN A 96 7.42 -20.05 3.94
CA ASN A 96 6.03 -19.59 3.86
C ASN A 96 5.93 -18.07 4.01
N ARG A 97 6.59 -17.51 5.03
CA ARG A 97 6.66 -16.06 5.29
C ARG A 97 7.31 -15.31 4.13
N GLN A 98 8.36 -15.86 3.54
CA GLN A 98 9.04 -15.33 2.36
C GLN A 98 8.10 -15.29 1.15
N ARG A 99 7.40 -16.40 0.85
CA ARG A 99 6.42 -16.44 -0.25
C ARG A 99 5.29 -15.44 -0.06
N ALA A 100 4.74 -15.34 1.14
CA ALA A 100 3.71 -14.36 1.47
C ALA A 100 4.22 -12.92 1.28
N ALA A 101 5.43 -12.61 1.79
CA ALA A 101 6.04 -11.30 1.60
C ALA A 101 6.32 -10.98 0.12
N ALA A 102 6.72 -11.97 -0.67
CA ALA A 102 6.93 -11.82 -2.10
C ALA A 102 5.62 -11.48 -2.83
N ALA A 103 4.52 -12.17 -2.49
CA ALA A 103 3.21 -11.92 -3.09
C ALA A 103 2.74 -10.47 -2.86
N VAL A 104 2.81 -9.98 -1.62
CA VAL A 104 2.47 -8.59 -1.29
C VAL A 104 3.38 -7.62 -2.02
N LYS A 105 4.70 -7.81 -1.93
CA LYS A 105 5.68 -6.96 -2.64
C LYS A 105 5.38 -6.85 -4.14
N HIS A 106 4.99 -7.94 -4.79
CA HIS A 106 4.66 -7.94 -6.22
C HIS A 106 3.42 -7.10 -6.56
N GLN A 107 2.46 -6.94 -5.65
CA GLN A 107 1.32 -6.02 -5.85
C GLN A 107 1.79 -4.56 -5.89
N PHE A 108 2.69 -4.18 -4.98
CA PHE A 108 3.28 -2.84 -4.96
C PHE A 108 4.15 -2.53 -6.18
N GLU A 109 4.84 -3.54 -6.76
CA GLU A 109 5.64 -3.36 -7.98
C GLU A 109 4.81 -2.87 -9.18
N ARG A 110 3.50 -3.14 -9.21
CA ARG A 110 2.59 -2.78 -10.32
C ARG A 110 2.21 -1.30 -10.33
N VAL A 111 1.94 -0.71 -9.17
CA VAL A 111 1.70 0.74 -9.04
C VAL A 111 2.97 1.53 -9.33
N ARG A 112 4.13 0.87 -9.31
CA ARG A 112 5.46 1.45 -9.37
C ARG A 112 5.71 2.30 -8.14
N VAL A 113 6.97 2.44 -7.81
CA VAL A 113 7.39 3.56 -6.97
C VAL A 113 7.53 4.73 -7.96
N PRO A 114 6.51 5.59 -8.10
CA PRO A 114 6.41 6.51 -9.23
C PRO A 114 7.44 7.64 -9.19
N LEU A 115 8.24 7.68 -8.12
CA LEU A 115 9.37 8.58 -7.94
C LEU A 115 10.73 7.89 -8.06
N ALA A 116 10.79 6.55 -8.14
CA ALA A 116 12.05 5.81 -8.15
C ALA A 116 12.30 5.02 -9.45
N LYS A 117 11.27 4.65 -10.20
CA LYS A 117 11.41 3.94 -11.49
C LYS A 117 10.33 4.37 -12.48
N LEU A 118 10.76 4.89 -13.63
CA LEU A 118 9.87 5.31 -14.72
C LEU A 118 9.46 4.14 -15.64
N GLU A 119 10.26 3.07 -15.68
CA GLU A 119 9.99 1.88 -16.51
C GLU A 119 9.03 0.89 -15.80
N PRO A 120 8.23 0.11 -16.56
CA PRO A 120 7.43 -0.97 -15.99
C PRO A 120 8.25 -2.00 -15.21
N ALA A 121 7.63 -2.63 -14.21
CA ALA A 121 8.21 -3.83 -13.61
C ALA A 121 8.35 -4.90 -14.70
N ARG A 122 9.51 -5.58 -14.78
CA ARG A 122 9.82 -6.57 -15.82
C ARG A 122 8.72 -7.64 -16.03
N ARG A 123 7.94 -7.96 -14.99
CA ARG A 123 6.83 -8.92 -15.05
C ARG A 123 5.59 -8.39 -15.79
N HIS A 124 5.49 -7.09 -15.97
CA HIS A 124 4.34 -6.37 -16.51
C HIS A 124 4.71 -5.45 -17.69
N ASP A 125 5.94 -5.57 -18.20
CA ASP A 125 6.47 -4.71 -19.27
C ASP A 125 5.66 -4.79 -20.57
N SER A 126 5.01 -5.92 -20.82
CA SER A 126 4.15 -6.13 -22.00
C SER A 126 2.68 -5.73 -21.79
N THR A 127 2.25 -5.44 -20.56
CA THR A 127 0.82 -5.24 -20.24
C THR A 127 0.51 -3.87 -19.66
N ASP A 128 1.44 -3.28 -18.91
CA ASP A 128 1.19 -2.07 -18.14
C ASP A 128 1.63 -0.82 -18.91
N TYR A 129 0.92 0.29 -18.71
CA TYR A 129 1.25 1.59 -19.30
C TYR A 129 2.62 2.08 -18.86
N SER A 130 3.36 2.81 -19.69
CA SER A 130 4.65 3.41 -19.28
C SER A 130 4.57 4.39 -18.10
N PHE A 131 3.39 4.86 -17.72
CA PHE A 131 3.15 5.59 -16.47
C PHE A 131 1.73 5.30 -15.97
N PRO A 132 1.55 4.84 -14.71
CA PRO A 132 0.22 4.61 -14.13
C PRO A 132 -0.58 5.91 -14.05
N ARG A 133 -1.84 5.88 -14.48
CA ARG A 133 -2.68 7.08 -14.53
C ARG A 133 -3.37 7.26 -13.17
N PRO A 134 -3.08 8.36 -12.44
CA PRO A 134 -3.74 8.60 -11.17
C PRO A 134 -5.22 8.94 -11.38
N GLY A 135 -6.06 8.51 -10.44
CA GLY A 135 -7.48 8.78 -10.42
C GLY A 135 -8.09 8.48 -9.06
N ILE A 136 -9.41 8.53 -9.00
CA ILE A 136 -10.20 8.14 -7.83
C ILE A 136 -11.05 6.93 -8.26
N GLU A 137 -10.90 5.81 -7.57
CA GLU A 137 -11.72 4.62 -7.76
C GLU A 137 -12.93 4.65 -6.82
N ASP A 138 -14.11 4.34 -7.37
CA ASP A 138 -15.33 4.29 -6.58
C ASP A 138 -15.22 3.25 -5.46
N GLY A 139 -15.68 3.61 -4.26
CA GLY A 139 -15.56 2.78 -3.07
C GLY A 139 -14.16 2.66 -2.47
N ARG A 140 -13.07 3.02 -3.19
CA ARG A 140 -11.69 2.76 -2.74
C ARG A 140 -10.75 3.97 -2.65
N GLY A 141 -11.11 5.12 -3.22
CA GLY A 141 -10.34 6.38 -3.04
C GLY A 141 -9.23 6.53 -4.08
N ILE A 142 -8.09 7.12 -3.69
CA ILE A 142 -6.97 7.33 -4.63
C ILE A 142 -6.49 5.99 -5.20
N ALA A 143 -6.38 5.94 -6.52
CA ALA A 143 -6.00 4.76 -7.27
C ALA A 143 -5.19 5.10 -8.52
N TRP A 144 -4.62 4.05 -9.12
CA TRP A 144 -3.85 4.14 -10.35
C TRP A 144 -4.31 3.09 -11.34
N GLU A 145 -4.68 3.53 -12.54
CA GLU A 145 -4.86 2.64 -13.67
C GLU A 145 -3.48 2.25 -14.21
N VAL A 146 -3.12 0.98 -14.06
CA VAL A 146 -1.81 0.43 -14.47
C VAL A 146 -1.86 -0.19 -15.86
N ALA A 147 -3.03 -0.68 -16.28
CA ALA A 147 -3.31 -1.24 -17.60
C ALA A 147 -4.80 -1.03 -17.92
N PRO A 148 -5.26 -1.19 -19.19
CA PRO A 148 -6.66 -1.00 -19.53
C PRO A 148 -7.60 -1.83 -18.64
N GLY A 149 -8.45 -1.15 -17.87
CA GLY A 149 -9.41 -1.80 -16.96
C GLY A 149 -8.78 -2.44 -15.72
N VAL A 150 -7.50 -2.17 -15.44
CA VAL A 150 -6.79 -2.62 -14.23
C VAL A 150 -6.41 -1.43 -13.39
N ALA A 151 -7.18 -1.20 -12.33
CA ALA A 151 -6.88 -0.20 -11.32
C ALA A 151 -6.37 -0.87 -10.04
N LEU A 152 -5.45 -0.19 -9.35
CA LEU A 152 -5.00 -0.55 -8.02
C LEU A 152 -5.16 0.67 -7.12
N SER A 153 -5.94 0.53 -6.04
CA SER A 153 -6.10 1.59 -5.06
C SER A 153 -5.02 1.53 -3.99
N ARG A 154 -4.68 2.69 -3.42
CA ARG A 154 -3.82 2.78 -2.24
C ARG A 154 -4.42 2.02 -1.05
N SER A 155 -5.73 2.09 -0.86
CA SER A 155 -6.45 1.37 0.19
C SER A 155 -6.33 -0.15 0.04
N GLN A 156 -6.39 -0.68 -1.18
CA GLN A 156 -6.20 -2.10 -1.45
C GLN A 156 -4.79 -2.55 -1.07
N LEU A 157 -3.75 -1.85 -1.54
CA LEU A 157 -2.36 -2.16 -1.20
C LEU A 157 -2.11 -2.12 0.30
N SER A 158 -2.74 -1.16 0.98
CA SER A 158 -2.69 -1.02 2.43
C SER A 158 -3.37 -2.19 3.15
N ASP A 159 -4.56 -2.59 2.72
CA ASP A 159 -5.26 -3.75 3.27
C ASP A 159 -4.45 -5.06 3.06
N GLU A 160 -3.86 -5.24 1.89
CA GLU A 160 -3.01 -6.40 1.57
C GLU A 160 -1.77 -6.45 2.46
N PHE A 161 -1.10 -5.31 2.68
CA PHE A 161 0.07 -5.27 3.54
C PHE A 161 -0.29 -5.45 5.03
N LEU A 162 -1.36 -4.80 5.49
CA LEU A 162 -1.84 -4.97 6.86
C LEU A 162 -2.24 -6.42 7.15
N ALA A 163 -3.01 -7.05 6.24
CA ALA A 163 -3.42 -8.44 6.38
C ALA A 163 -2.22 -9.40 6.44
N PHE A 164 -1.16 -9.12 5.69
CA PHE A 164 0.09 -9.87 5.79
C PHE A 164 0.76 -9.72 7.16
N LEU A 165 0.87 -8.51 7.70
CA LEU A 165 1.46 -8.29 9.04
C LEU A 165 0.61 -8.94 10.13
N GLU A 166 -0.72 -8.84 10.03
CA GLU A 166 -1.65 -9.53 10.93
C GLU A 166 -1.46 -11.04 10.85
N GLY A 167 -1.26 -11.58 9.65
CA GLY A 167 -1.01 -13.00 9.46
C GLY A 167 0.32 -13.46 10.08
N LEU A 168 1.36 -12.63 10.04
CA LEU A 168 2.59 -12.87 10.80
C LEU A 168 2.33 -12.83 12.31
N LYS A 169 1.57 -11.83 12.80
CA LYS A 169 1.33 -11.60 14.23
C LYS A 169 0.48 -12.69 14.88
N PHE A 170 -0.55 -13.15 14.18
CA PHE A 170 -1.52 -14.11 14.69
C PHE A 170 -1.23 -15.56 14.24
N GLY A 171 -0.11 -15.77 13.53
CA GLY A 171 0.37 -17.11 13.18
C GLY A 171 -0.36 -17.80 12.03
N THR A 172 -1.20 -17.08 11.27
CA THR A 172 -1.83 -17.64 10.05
C THR A 172 -0.85 -17.73 8.88
N ILE A 173 0.26 -16.98 8.94
CA ILE A 173 1.44 -17.15 8.10
C ILE A 173 2.59 -17.61 8.99
N SER A 174 2.66 -18.93 9.22
CA SER A 174 3.72 -19.57 9.99
C SER A 174 4.97 -19.88 9.13
N GLY A 175 6.09 -20.20 9.79
CA GLY A 175 7.27 -20.78 9.14
C GLY A 175 7.00 -22.21 8.72
#